data_AF-A0A8I0E4D2-F1
#
_entry.id   AF-A0A8I0E4D2-F1
#
_cell.length_a   1.000
_cell.length_b   1.000
_cell.length_c   1.000
_cell.angle_alpha   90.00
_cell.angle_beta   90.00
_cell.angle_gamma   90.00
#
_symmetry.space_group_name_H-M   'P 1'
#
loop_
_entity.id
_entity.type
_entity.pdbx_description
1 polymer ?
#
loop_
_entity_poly.entity_id
_entity_poly.type
_entity_poly.pdbx_seq_one_letter_code
_entity_poly.pdbx_strand_id
1 'polypeptide(L)'
;MSTYYRPDPDLDFLKECSNEDLNILVHVLLYDREGKQRFVVRRLPNHPLYKQHAPNHSLYWEVIAGEIQLYGSNPLAAIARGGRGKHYIKILGDVCDRFDLRYNPNAATEIIERELYSFLFTKSLQRLSKANLEAVSA
;
A
#
# COMPACT_ATOMS: atom_id res chain seq x y z
N MET A 1 -18.55 13.75 -9.02
CA MET A 1 -17.86 13.37 -7.76
C MET A 1 -18.05 11.88 -7.55
N SER A 2 -17.02 11.08 -7.77
CA SER A 2 -17.00 9.68 -7.33
C SER A 2 -15.73 9.50 -6.52
N THR A 3 -15.80 9.89 -5.25
CA THR A 3 -14.71 9.66 -4.30
C THR A 3 -14.79 8.19 -3.89
N TYR A 4 -13.99 7.35 -4.57
CA TYR A 4 -13.89 5.91 -4.33
C TYR A 4 -13.20 5.57 -2.99
N TYR A 5 -12.62 6.57 -2.35
CA TYR A 5 -12.09 6.49 -1.00
C TYR A 5 -13.21 6.17 -0.01
N ARG A 6 -12.99 5.14 0.79
CA ARG A 6 -13.80 4.88 1.97
C ARG A 6 -13.11 5.61 3.13
N PRO A 7 -13.79 6.54 3.83
CA PRO A 7 -13.20 7.23 4.97
C PRO A 7 -12.59 6.26 5.96
N ASP A 8 -11.33 6.48 6.29
CA ASP A 8 -10.51 5.56 7.05
C ASP A 8 -9.50 6.35 7.89
N PRO A 9 -9.74 6.50 9.21
CA PRO A 9 -8.86 7.27 10.08
C PRO A 9 -7.41 6.81 10.04
N ASP A 10 -7.17 5.52 9.73
CA ASP A 10 -5.84 4.95 9.62
C ASP A 10 -5.07 5.42 8.37
N LEU A 11 -5.75 6.05 7.40
CA LEU A 11 -5.14 6.63 6.19
C LEU A 11 -5.19 8.15 6.16
N ASP A 12 -5.85 8.80 7.13
CA ASP A 12 -6.00 10.25 7.17
C ASP A 12 -4.66 10.98 7.35
N PHE A 13 -3.62 10.29 7.86
CA PHE A 13 -2.27 10.85 7.98
C PHE A 13 -1.67 11.24 6.61
N LEU A 14 -2.15 10.63 5.51
CA LEU A 14 -1.67 10.92 4.16
C LEU A 14 -1.87 12.38 3.74
N LYS A 15 -2.82 13.09 4.36
CA LYS A 15 -3.03 14.52 4.12
C LYS A 15 -1.90 15.40 4.65
N GLU A 16 -1.16 14.91 5.65
CA GLU A 16 -0.04 15.61 6.29
C GLU A 16 1.31 15.24 5.65
N CYS A 17 1.34 14.24 4.75
CA CYS A 17 2.55 13.81 4.06
C CYS A 17 3.01 14.84 3.02
N SER A 18 4.33 14.97 2.86
CA SER A 18 4.92 15.80 1.81
C SER A 18 4.62 15.22 0.42
N ASN A 19 4.72 16.06 -0.62
CA ASN A 19 4.56 15.56 -1.99
C ASN A 19 5.64 14.52 -2.32
N GLU A 20 6.83 14.66 -1.76
CA GLU A 20 7.96 13.74 -1.92
C GLU A 20 7.64 12.35 -1.31
N ASP A 21 7.10 12.31 -0.10
CA ASP A 21 6.69 11.06 0.56
C ASP A 21 5.58 10.35 -0.23
N LEU A 22 4.57 11.13 -0.66
CA LEU A 22 3.46 10.62 -1.46
C LEU A 22 3.91 10.17 -2.84
N ASN A 23 4.95 10.77 -3.42
CA ASN A 23 5.47 10.39 -4.74
C ASN A 23 6.01 8.96 -4.73
N ILE A 24 6.70 8.53 -3.66
CA ILE A 24 7.18 7.15 -3.51
C ILE A 24 6.00 6.18 -3.55
N LEU A 25 4.94 6.49 -2.78
CA LEU A 25 3.73 5.69 -2.72
C LEU A 25 3.01 5.62 -4.07
N VAL A 26 2.84 6.77 -4.74
CA VAL A 26 2.25 6.87 -6.08
C VAL A 26 3.05 6.04 -7.08
N HIS A 27 4.38 6.10 -7.03
CA HIS A 27 5.24 5.32 -7.91
C HIS A 27 5.05 3.82 -7.70
N VAL A 28 5.02 3.34 -6.44
CA VAL A 28 4.78 1.92 -6.11
C VAL A 28 3.40 1.44 -6.57
N LEU A 29 2.39 2.31 -6.52
CA LEU A 29 1.05 2.01 -7.01
C LEU A 29 1.01 1.95 -8.54
N LEU A 30 1.69 2.86 -9.23
CA LEU A 30 1.62 2.95 -10.69
C LEU A 30 2.54 1.97 -11.42
N TYR A 31 3.68 1.62 -10.85
CA TYR A 31 4.73 0.87 -11.52
C TYR A 31 5.08 -0.43 -10.78
N ASP A 32 5.43 -1.46 -11.54
CA ASP A 32 6.04 -2.66 -10.96
C ASP A 32 7.55 -2.51 -10.78
N ARG A 33 8.20 -3.58 -10.32
CA ARG A 33 9.65 -3.58 -10.05
C ARG A 33 10.49 -3.41 -11.32
N GLU A 34 9.90 -3.66 -12.49
CA GLU A 34 10.54 -3.54 -13.80
C GLU A 34 10.25 -2.16 -14.42
N GLY A 35 9.55 -1.27 -13.70
CA GLY A 35 9.16 0.06 -14.17
C GLY A 35 7.99 0.03 -15.15
N LYS A 36 7.31 -1.11 -15.30
CA LYS A 36 6.16 -1.23 -16.18
C LYS A 36 4.90 -0.78 -15.46
N GLN A 37 4.07 -0.01 -16.15
CA GLN A 37 2.83 0.50 -15.58
C GLN A 37 1.87 -0.66 -15.23
N ARG A 38 1.42 -0.69 -13.98
CA ARG A 38 0.49 -1.69 -13.45
C ARG A 38 -0.90 -1.46 -14.04
N PHE A 39 -1.38 -2.41 -14.84
CA PHE A 39 -2.73 -2.37 -15.42
C PHE A 39 -3.86 -2.42 -14.37
N VAL A 40 -3.59 -2.95 -13.18
CA VAL A 40 -4.55 -3.04 -12.07
C VAL A 40 -4.85 -1.67 -11.44
N VAL A 41 -3.93 -0.70 -11.54
CA VAL A 41 -4.09 0.67 -11.01
C VAL A 41 -4.52 1.62 -12.13
N ARG A 42 -5.56 1.23 -12.87
CA ARG A 42 -6.04 2.00 -14.03
C ARG A 42 -6.69 3.34 -13.64
N ARG A 43 -7.07 3.56 -12.38
CA ARG A 43 -7.89 4.74 -12.03
C ARG A 43 -7.04 5.94 -11.65
N LEU A 44 -5.97 5.78 -10.88
CA LEU A 44 -5.05 6.86 -10.51
C LEU A 44 -4.53 7.67 -11.72
N PRO A 45 -3.91 7.05 -12.77
CA PRO A 45 -3.38 7.80 -13.90
C PRO A 45 -4.48 8.42 -14.78
N ASN A 46 -5.73 7.95 -14.65
CA ASN A 46 -6.88 8.48 -15.38
C ASN A 46 -7.71 9.48 -14.55
N HIS A 47 -7.40 9.66 -13.26
CA HIS A 47 -8.18 10.52 -12.39
C HIS A 47 -7.96 12.00 -12.73
N PRO A 48 -9.01 12.83 -12.83
CA PRO A 48 -8.87 14.24 -13.16
C PRO A 48 -7.92 14.99 -12.21
N LEU A 49 -8.03 14.75 -10.89
CA LEU A 49 -7.16 15.39 -9.90
C LEU A 49 -5.69 14.99 -10.06
N TYR A 50 -5.39 13.73 -10.40
CA TYR A 50 -4.02 13.29 -10.67
C TYR A 50 -3.45 14.06 -11.88
N LYS A 51 -4.22 14.14 -12.97
CA LYS A 51 -3.80 14.84 -14.19
C LYS A 51 -3.62 16.35 -13.99
N GLN A 52 -4.42 16.95 -13.12
CA GLN A 52 -4.40 18.39 -12.87
C GLN A 52 -3.31 18.80 -11.87
N HIS A 53 -3.05 17.96 -10.87
CA HIS A 53 -2.23 18.35 -9.74
C HIS A 53 -0.89 17.64 -9.66
N ALA A 54 -0.64 16.52 -10.35
CA ALA A 54 0.69 15.90 -10.34
C ALA A 54 1.77 16.90 -10.81
N PRO A 55 2.89 17.06 -10.08
CA PRO A 55 3.37 16.24 -8.95
C PRO A 55 2.97 16.70 -7.53
N ASN A 56 2.04 17.63 -7.37
CA ASN A 56 1.50 18.09 -6.08
C ASN A 56 0.49 17.06 -5.50
N HIS A 57 1.01 15.90 -5.08
CA HIS A 57 0.27 14.75 -4.58
C HIS A 57 -0.64 15.00 -3.36
N SER A 58 -0.26 15.94 -2.49
CA SER A 58 -1.03 16.33 -1.31
C SER A 58 -2.45 16.83 -1.62
N LEU A 59 -2.65 17.46 -2.78
CA LEU A 59 -3.95 17.98 -3.22
C LEU A 59 -4.97 16.89 -3.58
N TYR A 60 -4.55 15.63 -3.66
CA TYR A 60 -5.40 14.50 -4.01
C TYR A 60 -5.08 13.24 -3.21
N TRP A 61 -4.64 13.41 -1.95
CA TRP A 61 -4.32 12.31 -1.05
C TRP A 61 -5.46 11.28 -0.92
N GLU A 62 -6.73 11.71 -0.94
CA GLU A 62 -7.89 10.80 -0.91
C GLU A 62 -7.93 9.86 -2.13
N VAL A 63 -7.48 10.32 -3.30
CA VAL A 63 -7.39 9.49 -4.52
C VAL A 63 -6.30 8.43 -4.35
N ILE A 64 -5.18 8.80 -3.72
CA ILE A 64 -4.09 7.88 -3.39
C ILE A 64 -4.58 6.84 -2.37
N ALA A 65 -5.22 7.28 -1.29
CA ALA A 65 -5.80 6.43 -0.26
C ALA A 65 -6.82 5.43 -0.83
N GLY A 66 -7.73 5.90 -1.70
CA GLY A 66 -8.71 5.04 -2.37
C GLY A 66 -8.05 3.95 -3.24
N GLU A 67 -6.93 4.27 -3.89
CA GLU A 67 -6.18 3.26 -4.66
C GLU A 67 -5.43 2.28 -3.77
N ILE A 68 -4.88 2.71 -2.62
CA ILE A 68 -4.35 1.79 -1.59
C ILE A 68 -5.43 0.81 -1.15
N GLN A 69 -6.63 1.32 -0.84
CA GLN A 69 -7.74 0.49 -0.36
C GLN A 69 -8.22 -0.56 -1.37
N LEU A 70 -7.97 -0.31 -2.66
CA LEU A 70 -8.28 -1.22 -3.76
C LEU A 70 -7.08 -2.07 -4.19
N TYR A 71 -5.88 -1.72 -3.75
CA TYR A 71 -4.66 -2.41 -4.12
C TYR A 71 -4.66 -3.85 -3.61
N GLY A 72 -4.37 -4.80 -4.49
CA GLY A 72 -4.39 -6.24 -4.16
C GLY A 72 -5.79 -6.83 -3.92
N SER A 73 -6.87 -6.06 -4.08
CA SER A 73 -8.23 -6.60 -4.09
C SER A 73 -8.54 -7.26 -5.43
N ASN A 74 -9.24 -8.39 -5.39
CA ASN A 74 -9.85 -8.96 -6.60
C ASN A 74 -10.83 -7.93 -7.20
N PRO A 75 -10.70 -7.54 -8.48
CA PRO A 75 -11.61 -6.60 -9.14
C PRO A 75 -13.10 -6.95 -8.99
N LEU A 76 -13.46 -8.24 -9.03
CA LEU A 76 -14.84 -8.70 -8.82
C LEU A 76 -15.31 -8.44 -7.38
N ALA A 77 -14.43 -8.62 -6.40
CA ALA A 77 -14.74 -8.35 -5.00
C ALA A 77 -14.86 -6.84 -4.73
N ALA A 78 -14.11 -5.99 -5.44
CA ALA A 78 -14.27 -4.55 -5.37
C ALA A 78 -15.61 -4.08 -5.97
N ILE A 79 -16.05 -4.69 -7.08
CA ILE A 79 -17.36 -4.42 -7.70
C ILE A 79 -18.50 -4.81 -6.74
N ALA A 80 -18.42 -5.98 -6.10
CA ALA A 80 -19.41 -6.43 -5.11
C ALA A 80 -19.52 -5.50 -3.88
N ARG A 81 -18.49 -4.69 -3.60
CA ARG A 81 -18.51 -3.65 -2.54
C ARG A 81 -18.89 -2.25 -3.05
N GLY A 82 -19.54 -2.17 -4.21
CA GLY A 82 -19.93 -0.90 -4.83
C GLY A 82 -18.75 -0.05 -5.29
N GLY A 83 -17.63 -0.69 -5.65
CA GLY A 83 -16.41 -0.02 -6.10
C GLY A 83 -15.56 0.58 -4.99
N ARG A 84 -15.91 0.36 -3.71
CA ARG A 84 -15.14 0.82 -2.55
C ARG A 84 -14.07 -0.18 -2.12
N GLY A 85 -12.94 0.35 -1.69
CA GLY A 85 -11.85 -0.45 -1.14
C GLY A 85 -12.12 -1.01 0.26
N LYS A 86 -11.19 -1.81 0.76
CA LYS A 86 -11.21 -2.32 2.15
C LYS A 86 -10.63 -1.25 3.09
N HIS A 87 -11.01 -1.27 4.37
CA HIS A 87 -10.26 -0.48 5.36
C HIS A 87 -8.81 -0.97 5.43
N TYR A 88 -7.90 -0.04 5.70
CA TYR A 88 -6.47 -0.28 5.74
C TYR A 88 -6.09 -1.36 6.76
N ILE A 89 -6.68 -1.35 7.96
CA ILE A 89 -6.47 -2.41 8.95
C ILE A 89 -6.78 -3.82 8.43
N LYS A 90 -7.76 -3.97 7.52
CA LYS A 90 -8.05 -5.26 6.87
C LYS A 90 -6.99 -5.64 5.83
N ILE A 91 -6.43 -4.65 5.13
CA ILE A 91 -5.33 -4.87 4.19
C ILE A 91 -4.07 -5.28 4.95
N LEU A 92 -3.76 -4.64 6.07
CA LEU A 92 -2.68 -5.04 6.97
C LEU A 92 -2.85 -6.47 7.45
N GLY A 93 -4.07 -6.84 7.90
CA GLY A 93 -4.38 -8.22 8.27
C GLY A 93 -4.14 -9.21 7.13
N ASP A 94 -4.70 -8.95 5.94
CA ASP A 94 -4.48 -9.78 4.74
C ASP A 94 -2.97 -9.92 4.40
N VAL A 95 -2.17 -8.88 4.61
CA VAL A 95 -0.72 -8.91 4.39
C VAL A 95 -0.03 -9.76 5.45
N CYS A 96 -0.38 -9.61 6.72
CA CYS A 96 0.16 -10.42 7.81
C CYS A 96 -0.15 -11.91 7.62
N ASP A 97 -1.40 -12.24 7.25
CA ASP A 97 -1.84 -13.61 6.95
C ASP A 97 -1.03 -14.21 5.79
N ARG A 98 -0.74 -13.42 4.74
CA ARG A 98 0.11 -13.87 3.61
C ARG A 98 1.54 -14.20 4.02
N PHE A 99 2.05 -13.57 5.07
CA PHE A 99 3.38 -13.83 5.61
C PHE A 99 3.39 -14.88 6.73
N ASP A 100 2.24 -15.46 7.07
CA ASP A 100 2.06 -16.35 8.23
C ASP A 100 2.57 -15.71 9.53
N LEU A 101 2.39 -14.39 9.65
CA LEU A 101 2.77 -13.62 10.83
C LEU A 101 1.68 -13.75 11.89
N ARG A 102 2.05 -14.04 13.14
CA ARG A 102 1.11 -14.00 14.26
C ARG A 102 0.94 -12.55 14.72
N TYR A 103 -0.29 -12.04 14.67
CA TYR A 103 -0.67 -10.71 15.15
C TYR A 103 -2.01 -10.76 15.88
N ASN A 104 -2.31 -9.73 16.67
CA ASN A 104 -3.62 -9.56 17.29
C ASN A 104 -4.51 -8.72 16.37
N PRO A 105 -5.60 -9.29 15.79
CA PRO A 105 -6.47 -8.55 14.87
C PRO A 105 -7.29 -7.44 15.55
N ASN A 106 -7.33 -7.40 16.89
CA ASN A 106 -8.00 -6.35 17.67
C ASN A 106 -7.02 -5.27 18.17
N ALA A 107 -5.73 -5.37 17.84
CA ALA A 107 -4.76 -4.34 18.19
C ALA A 107 -4.95 -3.09 17.31
N ALA A 108 -4.45 -1.95 17.79
CA ALA A 108 -4.41 -0.73 17.00
C ALA A 108 -3.52 -0.90 15.76
N THR A 109 -3.82 -0.15 14.70
CA THR A 109 -3.15 -0.21 13.40
C THR A 109 -1.63 -0.10 13.52
N GLU A 110 -1.15 0.84 14.34
CA GLU A 110 0.27 1.12 14.55
C GLU A 110 1.00 -0.06 15.22
N ILE A 111 0.28 -0.84 16.04
CA ILE A 111 0.83 -2.06 16.66
C ILE A 111 1.02 -3.13 15.58
N ILE A 112 0.01 -3.34 14.72
CA ILE A 112 0.07 -4.33 13.64
C ILE A 112 1.16 -3.97 12.64
N GLU A 113 1.27 -2.69 12.28
CA GLU A 113 2.34 -2.19 11.39
C GLU A 113 3.73 -2.43 11.96
N ARG A 114 3.93 -2.15 13.25
CA ARG A 114 5.21 -2.38 13.91
C ARG A 114 5.62 -3.85 13.87
N GLU A 115 4.70 -4.76 14.17
CA GLU A 115 4.96 -6.20 14.09
C GLU A 115 5.34 -6.62 12.67
N LEU A 116 4.60 -6.14 11.67
CA LEU A 116 4.90 -6.41 10.25
C LEU A 116 6.27 -5.85 9.84
N TYR A 117 6.59 -4.62 10.24
CA TYR A 117 7.88 -3.99 9.95
C TYR A 117 9.04 -4.76 10.57
N SER A 118 8.93 -5.11 11.85
CA SER A 118 9.94 -5.91 12.56
C SER A 118 10.16 -7.25 11.88
N PHE A 119 9.09 -7.93 11.47
CA PHE A 119 9.18 -9.20 10.74
C PHE A 119 9.92 -9.04 9.39
N LEU A 120 9.54 -8.04 8.59
CA LEU A 120 10.17 -7.78 7.29
C LEU A 120 11.66 -7.43 7.44
N PHE A 121 11.99 -6.64 8.47
CA PHE A 121 13.36 -6.28 8.80
C PHE A 121 14.19 -7.54 9.16
N THR A 122 13.69 -8.38 10.06
CA THR A 122 14.33 -9.65 10.43
C THR A 122 14.52 -10.58 9.23
N LYS A 123 13.49 -10.73 8.37
CA LYS A 123 13.60 -11.52 7.13
C LYS A 123 14.68 -10.99 6.19
N SER A 124 14.83 -9.67 6.11
CA SER A 124 15.85 -9.03 5.27
C SER A 124 17.26 -9.30 5.78
N LEU A 125 17.47 -9.18 7.10
CA LEU A 125 18.74 -9.53 7.74
C LEU A 125 19.11 -11.02 7.56
N GLN A 126 18.14 -11.93 7.73
CA GLN A 126 18.36 -13.37 7.52
C GLN A 126 18.80 -13.69 6.08
N ARG A 127 18.17 -13.03 5.09
CA ARG A 127 18.55 -13.21 3.67
C ARG A 127 19.97 -12.73 3.38
N LEU A 128 20.35 -11.57 3.92
CA LEU A 128 21.71 -11.05 3.78
C LEU A 128 22.75 -11.98 4.41
N SER A 129 22.48 -12.48 5.62
CA SER A 129 23.37 -13.43 6.30
C SER A 129 23.56 -14.71 5.49
N LYS A 130 22.48 -15.28 4.95
CA LYS A 130 22.56 -16.49 4.11
C LYS A 130 23.37 -16.26 2.83
N ALA A 131 23.13 -15.14 2.15
CA ALA A 131 23.87 -14.79 0.92
C ALA A 131 25.37 -14.64 1.16
N ASN A 132 25.77 -14.04 2.29
CA ASN A 132 27.18 -13.90 2.65
C ASN A 132 27.85 -15.24 2.98
N LEU A 133 27.13 -16.16 3.63
CA LEU A 133 27.66 -17.51 3.92
C LEU A 133 27.88 -18.32 2.64
N GLU A 134 26.94 -18.27 1.70
CA GLU A 134 27.06 -18.95 0.40
C GLU A 134 28.25 -18.41 -0.42
N ALA A 135 28.50 -17.09 -0.37
CA ALA A 135 29.61 -16.46 -1.08
C ALA A 135 31.01 -16.78 -0.51
N VAL A 136 31.11 -17.17 0.76
CA VAL A 136 32.39 -17.55 1.41
C VAL A 136 32.65 -19.06 1.30
N SER A 137 31.60 -19.85 1.06
CA SER A 137 31.69 -21.31 0.89
C SER A 137 31.92 -21.79 -0.56
N ALA A 138 32.01 -20.86 -1.51
CA ALA A 138 32.27 -21.11 -2.93
C ALA A 138 33.70 -20.69 -3.30
#